data_AF-A0A2Z3GY89-F1
#
_entry.id   AF-A0A2Z3GY89-F1
#
_cell.length_a   1.000
_cell.length_b   1.000
_cell.length_c   1.000
_cell.angle_alpha   90.00
_cell.angle_beta   90.00
_cell.angle_gamma   90.00
#
_symmetry.space_group_name_H-M   'P 1'
#
loop_
_entity.id
_entity.type
_entity.pdbx_description
1 polymer ?
#
loop_
_entity_poly.entity_id
_entity_poly.type
_entity_poly.pdbx_seq_one_letter_code
_entity_poly.pdbx_strand_id
1 'polypeptide(L)'
;MPSSEPSSERTASGITVGAGPRGLTASGVRLTRSVRLALGVLVLILLGAVGYVLSTVPPTGNAWYPKCTLHSATGLHCPGCGTTRAAHALLNGHIGQAIAYNAIVFLIFPLLPVLQFGARRIQRVTMWFALTAILLFGVLRNVPAEPFSRLAPHQLGATEELPRP
;
A
#
# COMPACT_ATOMS: atom_id res chain seq x y z
N MET A 1 43.91 -37.44 65.86
CA MET A 1 44.89 -37.92 64.85
C MET A 1 44.84 -39.43 64.80
N PRO A 2 45.08 -40.13 63.68
CA PRO A 2 45.10 -39.72 62.26
C PRO A 2 44.30 -40.71 61.35
N SER A 3 44.03 -40.28 60.10
CA SER A 3 44.43 -40.92 58.82
C SER A 3 43.49 -41.96 58.20
N SER A 4 42.88 -41.63 57.06
CA SER A 4 43.19 -42.24 55.73
C SER A 4 42.07 -41.98 54.68
N GLU A 5 42.37 -41.16 53.66
CA GLU A 5 41.83 -41.30 52.29
C GLU A 5 42.53 -42.50 51.59
N PRO A 6 42.07 -43.12 50.46
CA PRO A 6 41.52 -42.47 49.24
C PRO A 6 40.51 -43.26 48.33
N SER A 7 40.04 -42.57 47.27
CA SER A 7 39.74 -43.02 45.88
C SER A 7 38.74 -44.16 45.54
N SER A 8 37.68 -43.84 44.79
CA SER A 8 37.27 -44.44 43.49
C SER A 8 35.94 -43.83 43.03
N GLU A 9 35.94 -42.98 42.00
CA GLU A 9 35.64 -43.30 40.59
C GLU A 9 34.16 -43.53 40.21
N ARG A 10 33.64 -42.52 39.49
CA ARG A 10 33.15 -42.64 38.09
C ARG A 10 31.75 -43.23 37.86
N THR A 11 30.77 -42.35 37.55
CA THR A 11 29.92 -42.28 36.31
C THR A 11 28.81 -41.25 36.55
N ALA A 12 28.85 -40.01 36.04
CA ALA A 12 28.63 -39.58 34.65
C ALA A 12 27.29 -40.04 34.04
N SER A 13 26.26 -39.18 34.11
CA SER A 13 25.25 -38.92 33.06
C SER A 13 24.24 -37.90 33.64
N GLY A 14 24.14 -36.64 33.24
CA GLY A 14 24.45 -36.05 31.94
C GLY A 14 23.18 -35.73 31.16
N ILE A 15 22.28 -34.89 31.70
CA ILE A 15 21.29 -34.18 30.87
C ILE A 15 21.27 -32.71 31.30
N THR A 16 22.19 -31.94 30.73
CA THR A 16 22.09 -30.49 30.67
C THR A 16 20.98 -30.15 29.67
N VAL A 17 19.85 -29.64 30.15
CA VAL A 17 18.86 -28.99 29.28
C VAL A 17 19.53 -27.72 28.75
N GLY A 18 20.00 -27.81 27.51
CA GLY A 18 20.68 -26.74 26.80
C GLY A 18 19.80 -25.50 26.74
N ALA A 19 20.36 -24.38 27.18
CA ALA A 19 19.83 -23.05 26.97
C ALA A 19 19.59 -22.82 25.47
N GLY A 20 18.32 -22.77 25.09
CA GLY A 20 17.89 -22.37 23.74
C GLY A 20 18.40 -20.96 23.39
N PRO A 21 18.65 -20.69 22.11
CA PRO A 21 19.48 -19.57 21.67
C PRO A 21 18.86 -18.23 22.08
N ARG A 22 19.66 -17.47 22.81
CA ARG A 22 19.48 -16.06 23.13
C ARG A 22 19.19 -15.29 21.84
N GLY A 23 18.08 -14.55 21.89
CA GLY A 23 17.68 -13.41 21.04
C GLY A 23 18.39 -13.24 19.70
N LEU A 24 17.62 -13.36 18.62
CA LEU A 24 17.83 -12.52 17.44
C LEU A 24 17.52 -11.07 17.83
N THR A 25 18.45 -10.41 18.52
CA THR A 25 18.44 -8.95 18.60
C THR A 25 18.69 -8.45 17.20
N ALA A 26 17.66 -7.94 16.54
CA ALA A 26 17.79 -7.15 15.33
C ALA A 26 18.79 -6.02 15.62
N SER A 27 20.02 -6.16 15.13
CA SER A 27 21.02 -5.10 15.15
C SER A 27 20.46 -3.94 14.34
N GLY A 28 19.87 -2.97 15.04
CA GLY A 28 19.42 -1.73 14.43
C GLY A 28 20.64 -0.99 13.89
N VAL A 29 20.81 -1.01 12.57
CA VAL A 29 21.74 -0.12 11.88
C VAL A 29 21.37 1.31 12.26
N ARG A 30 22.18 1.96 13.10
CA ARG A 30 21.98 3.37 13.45
C ARG A 30 22.33 4.22 12.24
N LEU A 31 21.33 4.50 11.43
CA LEU A 31 21.48 5.32 10.24
C LEU A 31 21.84 6.76 10.63
N THR A 32 22.98 7.25 10.17
CA THR A 32 23.44 8.62 10.44
C THR A 32 22.43 9.63 9.86
N ARG A 33 22.35 10.82 10.47
CA ARG A 33 21.44 11.89 10.01
C ARG A 33 21.63 12.18 8.52
N SER A 34 22.87 12.18 8.05
CA SER A 34 23.25 12.39 6.65
C SER A 34 22.70 11.32 5.71
N VAL A 35 22.75 10.03 6.11
CA VAL A 35 22.21 8.95 5.28
C VAL A 35 20.67 8.98 5.27
N ARG A 36 20.01 9.33 6.38
CA ARG A 36 18.56 9.57 6.40
C ARG A 36 18.14 10.70 5.48
N LEU A 37 18.88 11.81 5.48
CA LEU A 37 18.63 12.95 4.59
C LEU A 37 18.86 12.56 3.13
N ALA A 38 19.97 11.87 2.83
CA ALA A 38 20.26 11.41 1.48
C ALA A 38 19.18 10.46 0.94
N LEU A 39 18.70 9.51 1.76
CA LEU A 39 17.58 8.65 1.40
C LEU A 39 16.28 9.44 1.19
N GLY A 40 15.99 10.42 2.06
CA GLY A 40 14.82 11.28 1.91
C GLY A 40 14.85 12.08 0.60
N VAL A 41 15.99 12.69 0.27
CA VAL A 41 16.19 13.41 -0.99
C VAL A 41 16.06 12.48 -2.19
N LEU A 42 16.67 11.30 -2.14
CA LEU A 42 16.55 10.30 -3.20
C LEU A 42 15.09 9.89 -3.44
N VAL A 43 14.34 9.63 -2.37
CA VAL A 43 12.91 9.30 -2.46
C VAL A 43 12.12 10.45 -3.09
N LEU A 44 12.40 11.71 -2.71
CA LEU A 44 11.74 12.87 -3.30
C LEU A 44 12.05 13.03 -4.79
N ILE A 45 13.31 12.84 -5.20
CA ILE A 45 13.71 12.89 -6.62
C ILE A 45 12.98 11.80 -7.41
N LEU A 46 12.95 10.57 -6.89
CA LEU A 46 12.25 9.46 -7.54
C LEU A 46 10.75 9.71 -7.66
N LEU A 47 10.11 10.21 -6.60
CA LEU A 47 8.70 10.60 -6.63
C LEU A 47 8.43 11.73 -7.61
N GLY A 48 9.33 12.72 -7.68
CA GLY A 48 9.25 13.82 -8.65
C GLY A 48 9.38 13.35 -10.09
N ALA A 49 10.34 12.46 -10.38
CA ALA A 49 10.52 11.88 -11.70
C ALA A 49 9.31 11.02 -12.12
N VAL A 50 8.81 10.18 -11.22
CA VAL A 50 7.59 9.39 -11.45
C VAL A 50 6.41 10.32 -11.69
N GLY A 51 6.22 11.34 -10.86
CA GLY A 51 5.16 12.33 -11.01
C GLY A 51 5.23 13.08 -12.34
N TYR A 52 6.43 13.46 -12.79
CA TYR A 52 6.64 14.12 -14.07
C TYR A 52 6.30 13.23 -15.26
N VAL A 53 6.72 11.96 -15.25
CA VAL A 53 6.33 11.00 -16.28
C VAL A 53 4.81 10.80 -16.27
N LEU A 54 4.22 10.70 -15.08
CA LEU A 54 2.79 10.49 -14.90
C LEU A 54 1.93 11.72 -15.23
N SER A 55 2.51 12.91 -15.34
CA SER A 55 1.79 14.11 -15.77
C SER A 55 1.91 14.34 -17.28
N THR A 56 3.03 13.96 -17.89
CA THR A 56 3.33 14.22 -19.30
C THR A 56 2.90 13.11 -20.23
N VAL A 57 2.91 11.86 -19.77
CA VAL A 57 2.57 10.69 -20.59
C VAL A 57 1.14 10.22 -20.25
N PRO A 58 0.20 10.24 -21.20
CA PRO A 58 -1.17 9.85 -20.93
C PRO A 58 -1.28 8.33 -20.66
N PRO A 59 -1.96 7.90 -19.59
CA PRO A 59 -2.18 6.48 -19.30
C PRO A 59 -3.25 5.84 -20.20
N THR A 60 -4.00 6.63 -20.97
CA THR A 60 -4.97 6.18 -21.95
C THR A 60 -4.30 6.02 -23.32
N GLY A 61 -4.38 4.83 -23.92
CA GLY A 61 -3.83 4.55 -25.26
C GLY A 61 -2.38 4.05 -25.29
N ASN A 62 -1.64 4.18 -24.19
CA ASN A 62 -0.25 3.76 -24.11
C ASN A 62 -0.12 2.32 -23.58
N ALA A 63 0.39 1.41 -24.41
CA ALA A 63 0.56 -0.01 -24.09
C ALA A 63 1.54 -0.28 -22.94
N TRP A 64 2.40 0.69 -22.63
CA TRP A 64 3.40 0.60 -21.57
C TRP A 64 2.80 0.71 -20.15
N TYR A 65 1.61 1.29 -20.00
CA TYR A 65 0.98 1.37 -18.68
C TYR A 65 0.40 0.01 -18.26
N PRO A 66 0.61 -0.40 -17.00
CA PRO A 66 0.06 -1.66 -16.51
C PRO A 66 -1.47 -1.61 -16.56
N LYS A 67 -2.05 -2.49 -17.37
CA LYS A 67 -3.50 -2.73 -17.37
C LYS A 67 -3.87 -3.54 -16.13
N CYS A 68 -5.09 -3.34 -15.64
CA CYS A 68 -5.61 -4.15 -14.53
C CYS A 68 -5.83 -5.58 -15.02
N THR A 69 -5.03 -6.51 -14.50
CA THR A 69 -5.10 -7.94 -14.82
C THR A 69 -6.45 -8.54 -14.41
N LEU A 70 -6.97 -8.16 -13.24
CA LEU A 70 -8.28 -8.62 -12.77
C LEU A 70 -9.39 -8.25 -13.75
N HIS A 71 -9.49 -6.98 -14.13
CA HIS A 71 -10.51 -6.55 -15.09
C HIS A 71 -10.32 -7.18 -16.47
N SER A 72 -9.07 -7.39 -16.90
CA SER A 72 -8.79 -8.05 -18.18
C SER A 72 -9.17 -9.54 -18.15
N ALA A 73 -9.09 -10.20 -16.99
CA ALA A 73 -9.39 -11.62 -16.83
C ALA A 73 -10.87 -11.90 -16.51
N THR A 74 -11.52 -11.07 -15.70
CA THR A 74 -12.88 -11.33 -15.18
C THR A 74 -13.92 -10.29 -15.61
N GLY A 75 -13.50 -9.18 -16.21
CA GLY A 75 -14.37 -8.02 -16.44
C GLY A 75 -14.69 -7.20 -15.18
N LEU A 76 -14.32 -7.66 -13.98
CA LEU A 76 -14.63 -6.96 -12.73
C LEU A 76 -13.67 -5.80 -12.45
N HIS A 77 -14.22 -4.67 -12.01
CA HIS A 77 -13.46 -3.52 -11.55
C HIS A 77 -13.13 -3.65 -10.06
N CYS A 78 -11.84 -3.73 -9.72
CA CYS A 78 -11.37 -3.70 -8.33
C CYS A 78 -11.40 -2.26 -7.76
N PRO A 79 -11.31 -2.07 -6.43
CA PRO A 79 -11.29 -0.73 -5.84
C PRO A 79 -10.11 0.13 -6.31
N GLY A 80 -9.01 -0.51 -6.75
CA GLY A 80 -7.84 0.15 -7.33
C GLY A 80 -7.92 0.40 -8.84
N CYS A 81 -9.00 0.01 -9.54
CA CYS A 81 -9.09 0.29 -10.98
C CYS A 81 -9.15 1.80 -11.23
N GLY A 82 -8.35 2.27 -12.19
CA GLY A 82 -8.33 3.67 -12.60
C GLY A 82 -7.47 4.61 -11.74
N THR A 83 -6.76 4.12 -10.71
CA THR A 83 -5.90 4.96 -9.86
C THR A 83 -4.80 5.69 -10.64
N THR A 84 -4.16 5.02 -11.60
CA THR A 84 -3.14 5.65 -12.46
C THR A 84 -3.71 6.78 -13.31
N ARG A 85 -4.94 6.61 -13.84
CA ARG A 85 -5.65 7.66 -14.60
C ARG A 85 -6.09 8.81 -13.68
N ALA A 86 -6.54 8.48 -12.47
CA ALA A 86 -6.87 9.46 -11.45
C ALA A 86 -5.66 10.30 -11.06
N ALA A 87 -4.50 9.67 -10.86
CA ALA A 87 -3.25 10.36 -10.53
C ALA A 87 -2.79 11.28 -11.67
N HIS A 88 -2.81 10.82 -12.92
CA HIS A 88 -2.52 11.66 -14.09
C HIS A 88 -3.48 12.86 -14.18
N ALA A 89 -4.79 12.65 -14.02
CA ALA A 89 -5.77 13.72 -14.04
C ALA A 89 -5.54 14.73 -12.90
N LEU A 90 -5.21 14.25 -11.70
CA LEU A 90 -4.93 15.09 -10.54
C LEU A 90 -3.66 15.93 -10.73
N LEU A 91 -2.60 15.34 -11.29
CA LEU A 91 -1.34 16.04 -11.61
C LEU A 91 -1.53 17.12 -12.69
N ASN A 92 -2.52 16.95 -13.56
CA ASN A 92 -2.90 17.92 -14.58
C ASN A 92 -4.00 18.91 -14.12
N GLY A 93 -4.37 18.90 -12.83
CA GLY A 93 -5.36 19.84 -12.26
C GLY A 93 -6.83 19.46 -12.48
N HIS A 94 -7.14 18.32 -13.09
CA HIS A 94 -8.50 17.87 -13.37
C HIS A 94 -9.09 17.05 -12.22
N ILE A 95 -9.46 17.71 -11.12
CA ILE A 95 -9.93 17.04 -9.88
C ILE A 95 -11.23 16.24 -10.12
N GLY A 96 -12.21 16.83 -10.81
CA GLY A 96 -13.49 16.14 -11.10
C GLY A 96 -13.26 14.85 -11.90
N GLN A 97 -12.39 14.92 -12.92
CA GLN A 97 -12.01 13.77 -13.73
C GLN A 97 -11.24 12.72 -12.90
N ALA A 98 -10.40 13.15 -11.96
CA ALA A 98 -9.70 12.24 -11.07
C ALA A 98 -10.65 11.47 -10.15
N ILE A 99 -11.68 12.13 -9.62
CA ILE A 99 -12.73 11.49 -8.81
C ILE A 99 -13.55 10.51 -9.66
N ALA A 100 -13.92 10.89 -10.89
CA ALA A 100 -14.63 10.00 -11.81
C ALA A 100 -13.82 8.74 -12.16
N TYR A 101 -12.49 8.85 -12.22
CA TYR A 101 -11.62 7.69 -12.38
C TYR A 101 -11.51 6.82 -11.14
N ASN A 102 -11.40 7.41 -9.95
CA ASN A 102 -11.32 6.65 -8.70
C ASN A 102 -11.67 7.50 -7.47
N ALA A 103 -12.92 7.47 -7.03
CA ALA A 103 -13.37 8.19 -5.85
C ALA A 103 -12.82 7.62 -4.53
N ILE A 104 -12.57 6.30 -4.44
CA ILE A 104 -12.14 5.68 -3.18
C ILE A 104 -10.75 6.16 -2.75
N VAL A 105 -9.85 6.51 -3.68
CA VAL A 105 -8.55 7.11 -3.35
C VAL A 105 -8.73 8.40 -2.56
N PHE A 106 -9.64 9.28 -2.98
CA PHE A 106 -9.87 10.57 -2.30
C PHE A 106 -10.48 10.40 -0.91
N LEU A 107 -11.23 9.31 -0.68
CA LEU A 107 -11.75 8.98 0.64
C LEU A 107 -10.65 8.40 1.56
N ILE A 108 -9.82 7.49 1.04
CA ILE A 108 -8.82 6.75 1.82
C ILE A 108 -7.57 7.59 2.12
N PHE A 109 -7.13 8.42 1.18
CA PHE A 109 -5.93 9.24 1.33
C PHE A 109 -5.88 10.08 2.63
N PRO A 110 -6.93 10.85 3.00
CA PRO A 110 -6.94 11.62 4.24
C PRO A 110 -7.02 10.77 5.52
N LEU A 111 -7.38 9.48 5.42
CA LEU A 111 -7.45 8.56 6.56
C LEU A 111 -6.07 7.98 6.92
N LEU A 112 -5.09 8.03 6.02
CA LEU A 112 -3.75 7.45 6.23
C LEU A 112 -3.00 8.04 7.43
N PRO A 113 -2.97 9.36 7.67
CA PRO A 113 -2.31 9.91 8.86
C PRO A 113 -2.99 9.46 10.16
N VAL A 114 -4.31 9.33 10.16
CA VAL A 114 -5.06 8.85 11.33
C VAL A 114 -4.73 7.37 11.62
N LEU A 115 -4.62 6.55 10.57
CA LEU A 115 -4.20 5.15 10.68
C LEU A 115 -2.76 5.02 11.19
N GLN A 116 -1.86 5.95 10.85
CA GLN A 116 -0.45 5.88 11.24
C GLN A 116 -0.17 6.47 12.63
N PHE A 117 -0.78 7.60 12.96
CA PHE A 117 -0.43 8.42 14.12
C PHE A 117 -1.56 8.55 15.16
N GLY A 118 -2.77 8.08 14.85
CA GLY A 118 -3.91 8.16 15.76
C GLY A 118 -3.80 7.24 16.97
N ALA A 119 -4.63 7.51 17.99
CA ALA A 119 -4.77 6.60 19.13
C ALA A 119 -5.26 5.21 18.69
N ARG A 120 -4.82 4.12 19.35
CA ARG A 120 -5.16 2.74 18.98
C ARG A 120 -6.66 2.49 18.78
N ARG A 121 -7.51 3.09 19.61
CA ARG A 121 -8.97 3.01 19.48
C ARG A 121 -9.46 3.65 18.18
N ILE A 122 -8.95 4.84 17.86
CA ILE A 122 -9.29 5.57 16.64
C ILE A 122 -8.77 4.80 15.42
N GLN A 123 -7.51 4.36 15.43
CA GLN A 123 -6.94 3.53 14.36
C GLN A 123 -7.81 2.32 14.03
N ARG A 124 -8.28 1.58 15.06
CA ARG A 124 -9.13 0.41 14.86
C ARG A 124 -10.44 0.78 14.17
N VAL A 125 -11.10 1.85 14.62
CA VAL A 125 -12.36 2.33 14.01
C VAL A 125 -12.12 2.79 12.57
N THR A 126 -11.09 3.60 12.34
CA THR A 126 -10.70 4.10 11.02
C THR A 126 -10.33 2.96 10.07
N MET A 127 -9.64 1.92 10.55
CA MET A 127 -9.29 0.75 9.76
C MET A 127 -10.53 -0.02 9.32
N TRP A 128 -11.45 -0.32 10.23
CA TRP A 128 -12.70 -1.00 9.88
C TRP A 128 -13.58 -0.17 8.96
N PHE A 129 -13.63 1.15 9.17
CA PHE A 129 -14.32 2.07 8.27
C PHE A 129 -13.71 2.03 6.87
N ALA A 130 -12.39 2.17 6.75
CA ALA A 130 -11.67 2.12 5.48
C ALA A 130 -11.87 0.79 4.75
N LEU A 131 -11.73 -0.34 5.45
CA LEU A 131 -11.95 -1.67 4.87
C LEU A 131 -13.40 -1.84 4.38
N THR A 132 -14.37 -1.46 5.20
CA THR A 132 -15.79 -1.51 4.82
C THR A 132 -16.06 -0.63 3.60
N ALA A 133 -15.51 0.59 3.57
CA ALA A 133 -15.67 1.50 2.44
C ALA A 133 -15.03 0.96 1.16
N ILE A 134 -13.82 0.36 1.24
CA ILE A 134 -13.12 -0.25 0.10
C ILE A 134 -13.93 -1.43 -0.46
N LEU A 135 -14.41 -2.32 0.41
CA LEU A 135 -15.21 -3.47 0.01
C LEU A 135 -16.55 -3.05 -0.58
N LEU A 136 -17.26 -2.14 0.08
CA LEU A 136 -18.53 -1.59 -0.39
C LEU A 136 -18.35 -0.91 -1.75
N PHE A 137 -17.34 -0.06 -1.90
CA PHE A 137 -17.01 0.58 -3.18
C PHE A 137 -16.71 -0.45 -4.27
N GLY A 138 -15.92 -1.48 -3.95
CA GLY A 138 -15.64 -2.58 -4.87
C GLY A 138 -16.89 -3.29 -5.33
N VAL A 139 -17.83 -3.60 -4.42
CA VAL A 139 -19.10 -4.24 -4.76
C VAL A 139 -19.97 -3.30 -5.59
N LEU A 140 -20.24 -2.09 -5.10
CA LEU A 140 -21.13 -1.12 -5.76
C LEU A 140 -20.66 -0.78 -7.18
N ARG A 141 -19.34 -0.69 -7.41
CA ARG A 141 -18.76 -0.39 -8.73
C ARG A 141 -18.99 -1.47 -9.79
N ASN A 142 -19.38 -2.68 -9.38
CA ASN A 142 -19.70 -3.78 -10.29
C ASN A 142 -21.21 -4.03 -10.42
N VAL A 143 -22.06 -3.20 -9.79
CA VAL A 143 -23.52 -3.33 -9.89
C VAL A 143 -24.01 -2.61 -11.16
N PRO A 144 -24.67 -3.30 -12.10
CA PRO A 144 -25.16 -2.72 -13.34
C PRO A 144 -26.51 -2.00 -13.14
N ALA A 145 -26.60 -1.15 -12.11
CA ALA A 145 -27.77 -0.32 -11.84
C ALA A 145 -27.33 1.13 -11.72
N GLU A 146 -28.04 2.06 -12.36
CA GLU A 146 -27.87 3.49 -12.09
C GLU A 146 -28.26 3.77 -10.63
N PRO A 147 -27.51 4.58 -9.86
CA PRO A 147 -26.36 5.41 -10.27
C PRO A 147 -24.99 4.71 -10.12
N PHE A 148 -24.97 3.43 -9.73
CA PHE A 148 -23.74 2.72 -9.35
C PHE A 148 -22.82 2.37 -10.52
N SER A 149 -23.38 2.22 -11.72
CA SER A 149 -22.66 2.17 -12.99
C SER A 149 -21.64 3.32 -13.15
N ARG A 150 -21.97 4.53 -12.67
CA ARG A 150 -21.07 5.70 -12.72
C ARG A 150 -19.87 5.58 -11.80
N LEU A 151 -19.88 4.66 -10.83
CA LEU A 151 -18.66 4.44 -10.04
C LEU A 151 -17.56 3.89 -10.93
N ALA A 152 -17.85 3.12 -11.99
CA ALA A 152 -16.83 2.59 -12.90
C ALA A 152 -15.99 3.73 -13.53
N PRO A 153 -14.69 3.52 -13.80
CA PRO A 153 -13.84 4.58 -14.33
C PRO A 153 -14.35 5.10 -15.68
N HIS A 154 -14.80 6.34 -15.73
CA HIS A 154 -15.35 6.98 -16.93
C HIS A 154 -14.79 8.39 -17.15
N GLN A 155 -14.96 8.92 -18.36
CA GLN A 155 -14.58 10.29 -18.72
C GLN A 155 -15.78 11.21 -18.49
N LEU A 156 -15.58 12.33 -17.81
CA LEU A 156 -16.54 13.42 -17.72
C LEU A 156 -16.43 14.25 -19.01
N GLY A 157 -17.53 14.42 -19.74
CA GLY A 157 -17.54 15.19 -21.00
C GLY A 157 -17.48 14.36 -22.30
N ALA A 158 -17.77 13.05 -22.26
CA ALA A 158 -17.98 12.24 -23.47
C ALA A 158 -19.46 12.19 -23.92
N THR A 159 -20.31 13.07 -23.38
CA THR A 159 -21.61 13.41 -23.95
C THR A 159 -21.44 14.77 -24.62
N GLU A 160 -21.45 14.77 -25.96
CA GLU A 160 -21.27 15.90 -26.89
C GLU A 160 -19.81 16.17 -27.33
N GLU A 161 -19.54 15.84 -28.60
CA GLU A 161 -18.41 16.27 -29.45
C GLU A 161 -16.99 15.72 -29.20
N LEU A 162 -16.60 14.73 -30.04
CA LEU A 162 -15.44 14.90 -30.91
C LEU A 162 -15.56 13.93 -32.11
N PRO A 163 -15.55 14.43 -33.36
CA PRO A 163 -15.45 13.60 -34.56
C PRO A 163 -14.15 12.80 -34.52
N ARG A 164 -14.24 11.51 -34.84
CA ARG A 164 -13.05 10.68 -35.08
C ARG A 164 -12.35 11.20 -36.35
N PRO A 165 -11.02 11.42 -36.34
CA PRO A 165 -10.27 11.52 -37.58
C PRO A 165 -10.30 10.18 -38.34
#